data_AF-A0A818QSY2-F1
#
_entry.id   AF-A0A818QSY2-F1
#
_cell.length_a   1.000
_cell.length_b   1.000
_cell.length_c   1.000
_cell.angle_alpha   90.00
_cell.angle_beta   90.00
_cell.angle_gamma   90.00
#
_symmetry.space_group_name_H-M   'P 1'
#
loop_
_entity.id
_entity.type
_entity.pdbx_description
1 polymer ?
#
loop_
_entity_poly.entity_id
_entity_poly.type
_entity_poly.pdbx_seq_one_letter_code
_entity_poly.pdbx_strand_id
1 'polypeptide(L)'
;MHHPTNTTMRMNMPSLSSDQVEQEEIVSIQSTEGRRPSRFNIIEPLKAKTFDNGESKNHVPIVEECLRLGKERLGGHRYQMSSDHTITKRLDIKSDLQLLTIGLKKVGDELGKRSESEILIESLFKLIDLSSDEVCQGCLRLYSMETFLCSPLNQFLRKGDRSKIKIYGPFVRLLCFCFDDPSIVEVHGIPVYRGMNLSLPMIDAYKEAAKSSISYRWTGFSSTKKKAIDISDYSQFPQEEEVLLKTGIEFTVENVNYDDTKKKHYINLNVYV
;
A
#
# COMPACT_ATOMS: atom_id res chain seq x y z
N MET A 1 31.22 75.24 9.82
CA MET A 1 30.42 74.15 10.40
C MET A 1 29.67 73.48 9.26
N HIS A 2 30.19 72.36 8.76
CA HIS A 2 29.59 71.61 7.66
C HIS A 2 28.78 70.44 8.23
N HIS A 3 27.47 70.42 7.94
CA HIS A 3 26.60 69.28 8.23
C HIS A 3 26.71 68.24 7.11
N PRO A 4 26.81 66.93 7.42
CA PRO A 4 26.72 65.88 6.43
C PRO A 4 25.26 65.59 6.04
N THR A 5 24.99 65.49 4.74
CA THR A 5 23.72 65.04 4.15
C THR A 5 23.68 63.51 4.09
N ASN A 6 22.76 62.90 4.83
CA ASN A 6 22.44 61.48 4.71
C ASN A 6 21.67 61.21 3.40
N THR A 7 22.31 60.51 2.48
CA THR A 7 21.68 60.01 1.24
C THR A 7 21.18 58.59 1.49
N THR A 8 19.88 58.43 1.68
CA THR A 8 19.23 57.12 1.81
C THR A 8 19.00 56.52 0.42
N MET A 9 19.81 55.54 0.02
CA MET A 9 19.54 54.72 -1.16
C MET A 9 18.37 53.75 -0.86
N ARG A 10 17.23 53.96 -1.51
CA ARG A 10 16.16 52.95 -1.60
C ARG A 10 16.56 51.91 -2.64
N MET A 11 16.85 50.69 -2.20
CA MET A 11 16.93 49.53 -3.08
C MET A 11 15.51 49.04 -3.41
N ASN A 12 15.15 49.06 -4.70
CA ASN A 12 13.96 48.38 -5.19
C ASN A 12 14.21 46.87 -5.14
N MET A 13 13.51 46.19 -4.23
CA MET A 13 13.42 44.73 -4.22
C MET A 13 12.49 44.29 -5.35
N PRO A 14 12.90 43.34 -6.21
CA PRO A 14 12.00 42.76 -7.20
C PRO A 14 10.89 42.00 -6.47
N SER A 15 9.64 42.30 -6.85
CA SER A 15 8.45 41.59 -6.43
C SER A 15 8.55 40.13 -6.86
N LEU A 16 8.71 39.23 -5.89
CA LEU A 16 8.55 37.79 -6.08
C LEU A 16 7.09 37.52 -6.48
N SER A 17 6.90 37.04 -7.72
CA SER A 17 5.61 36.61 -8.24
C SER A 17 5.10 35.42 -7.43
N SER A 18 4.15 35.69 -6.55
CA SER A 18 3.41 34.72 -5.76
C SER A 18 2.33 34.05 -6.62
N ASP A 19 2.73 33.19 -7.57
CA ASP A 19 1.80 32.32 -8.31
C ASP A 19 2.52 31.02 -8.70
N GLN A 20 2.81 30.18 -7.71
CA GLN A 20 2.95 28.74 -7.91
C GLN A 20 2.09 28.05 -6.85
N VAL A 21 0.79 28.05 -7.09
CA VAL A 21 -0.11 27.10 -6.43
C VAL A 21 0.24 25.73 -7.02
N GLU A 22 0.91 24.88 -6.23
CA GLU A 22 1.08 23.46 -6.56
C GLU A 22 -0.31 22.85 -6.75
N GLN A 23 -0.71 22.63 -8.01
CA GLN A 23 -1.94 21.94 -8.33
C GLN A 23 -1.74 20.44 -8.07
N GLU A 24 -2.56 19.88 -7.19
CA GLU A 24 -2.59 18.46 -6.91
C GLU A 24 -3.16 17.70 -8.12
N GLU A 25 -2.33 16.92 -8.82
CA GLU A 25 -2.73 16.11 -9.97
C GLU A 25 -3.16 14.70 -9.55
N ILE A 26 -4.43 14.37 -9.83
CA ILE A 26 -5.05 13.08 -9.48
C ILE A 26 -4.91 12.12 -10.66
N VAL A 27 -4.25 10.98 -10.43
CA VAL A 27 -4.21 9.86 -11.37
C VAL A 27 -5.40 8.93 -11.17
N SER A 28 -5.99 8.50 -12.29
CA SER A 28 -7.04 7.47 -12.33
C SER A 28 -6.61 6.36 -13.29
N ILE A 29 -6.81 5.11 -12.90
CA ILE A 29 -6.96 3.99 -13.84
C ILE A 29 -8.44 4.10 -14.32
N GLN A 30 -8.78 4.03 -15.62
CA GLN A 30 -10.12 4.46 -16.15
C GLN A 30 -11.24 3.42 -15.94
N SER A 31 -12.46 3.72 -15.45
CA SER A 31 -13.32 4.91 -15.68
C SER A 31 -14.45 5.17 -14.63
N THR A 32 -14.68 6.48 -14.34
CA THR A 32 -15.82 7.28 -13.78
C THR A 32 -16.75 6.64 -12.70
N GLU A 33 -17.06 7.24 -11.54
CA GLU A 33 -17.30 8.65 -11.15
C GLU A 33 -17.05 8.85 -9.63
N GLY A 34 -16.59 10.04 -9.21
CA GLY A 34 -16.76 10.56 -7.84
C GLY A 34 -15.84 10.09 -6.69
N ARG A 35 -15.05 11.04 -6.17
CA ARG A 35 -14.50 11.21 -4.79
C ARG A 35 -13.10 10.66 -4.38
N ARG A 36 -12.41 11.62 -3.72
CA ARG A 36 -11.29 11.70 -2.76
C ARG A 36 -9.89 11.16 -3.14
N PRO A 37 -8.91 12.05 -3.40
CA PRO A 37 -7.50 11.70 -3.60
C PRO A 37 -6.65 11.52 -2.31
N SER A 38 -7.20 11.58 -1.09
CA SER A 38 -6.38 11.80 0.12
C SER A 38 -6.29 10.67 1.15
N ARG A 39 -6.70 9.42 0.87
CA ARG A 39 -6.68 8.37 1.92
C ARG A 39 -5.30 7.81 2.24
N PHE A 40 -4.41 7.90 1.27
CA PHE A 40 -3.04 7.47 1.40
C PHE A 40 -2.20 8.57 0.74
N ASN A 41 -1.58 9.45 1.53
CA ASN A 41 -0.55 10.39 1.04
C ASN A 41 0.70 9.61 0.64
N ILE A 42 0.52 8.73 -0.33
CA ILE A 42 1.50 7.78 -0.80
C ILE A 42 1.77 8.18 -2.24
N ILE A 43 2.84 8.95 -2.36
CA ILE A 43 3.46 9.33 -3.62
C ILE A 43 4.28 8.11 -4.06
N GLU A 44 3.84 7.38 -5.10
CA GLU A 44 4.55 6.19 -5.62
C GLU A 44 5.22 6.45 -6.97
N PRO A 45 6.48 6.91 -6.97
CA PRO A 45 7.21 7.07 -8.21
C PRO A 45 7.63 5.69 -8.72
N LEU A 46 7.69 5.47 -10.04
CA LEU A 46 8.44 4.36 -10.65
C LEU A 46 9.95 4.52 -10.35
N LYS A 47 10.33 4.37 -9.08
CA LYS A 47 11.71 4.34 -8.59
C LYS A 47 12.03 2.91 -8.18
N ALA A 48 13.29 2.52 -8.36
CA ALA A 48 13.83 1.20 -8.03
C ALA A 48 13.61 0.74 -6.57
N LYS A 49 13.26 1.66 -5.66
CA LYS A 49 12.93 1.30 -4.27
C LYS A 49 11.46 0.96 -4.05
N THR A 50 10.58 1.22 -5.01
CA THR A 50 9.13 0.98 -4.88
C THR A 50 8.70 -0.20 -5.76
N PHE A 51 9.41 -0.40 -6.87
CA PHE A 51 9.17 -1.43 -7.85
C PHE A 51 10.42 -2.28 -8.04
N ASP A 52 10.22 -3.59 -8.09
CA ASP A 52 11.24 -4.56 -8.50
C ASP A 52 11.18 -4.71 -10.03
N ASN A 53 12.33 -4.67 -10.71
CA ASN A 53 12.42 -4.67 -12.18
C ASN A 53 12.31 -6.08 -12.79
N GLY A 54 11.53 -6.97 -12.17
CA GLY A 54 11.20 -8.28 -12.73
C GLY A 54 12.36 -9.29 -12.84
N GLU A 55 13.56 -8.99 -12.32
CA GLU A 55 14.70 -9.93 -12.43
C GLU A 55 14.54 -11.19 -11.56
N SER A 56 13.75 -11.12 -10.48
CA SER A 56 13.37 -12.29 -9.69
C SER A 56 11.89 -12.59 -9.89
N LYS A 57 11.55 -13.58 -10.72
CA LYS A 57 10.16 -13.95 -11.05
C LYS A 57 9.31 -14.41 -9.86
N ASN A 58 9.92 -14.74 -8.73
CA ASN A 58 9.22 -15.51 -7.71
C ASN A 58 8.63 -14.63 -6.60
N HIS A 59 9.38 -13.82 -5.84
CA HIS A 59 8.81 -13.16 -4.64
C HIS A 59 9.38 -11.77 -4.32
N VAL A 60 8.58 -10.93 -3.63
CA VAL A 60 9.04 -9.72 -2.93
C VAL A 60 9.87 -10.17 -1.72
N PRO A 61 11.20 -9.93 -1.67
CA PRO A 61 12.08 -10.57 -0.68
C PRO A 61 11.67 -10.35 0.78
N ILE A 62 11.15 -9.16 1.10
CA ILE A 62 10.72 -8.84 2.47
C ILE A 62 9.45 -9.61 2.88
N VAL A 63 8.54 -9.90 1.94
CA VAL A 63 7.33 -10.69 2.19
C VAL A 63 7.71 -12.16 2.42
N GLU A 64 8.62 -12.69 1.60
CA GLU A 64 9.15 -14.04 1.79
C GLU A 64 9.85 -14.18 3.16
N GLU A 65 10.62 -13.18 3.57
CA GLU A 65 11.25 -13.16 4.89
C GLU A 65 10.20 -13.14 6.02
N CYS A 66 9.11 -12.37 5.87
CA CYS A 66 7.99 -12.38 6.80
C CYS A 66 7.35 -13.79 6.89
N LEU A 67 7.12 -14.44 5.75
CA LEU A 67 6.55 -15.80 5.68
C LEU A 67 7.49 -16.85 6.28
N ARG A 68 8.81 -16.76 6.03
CA ARG A 68 9.83 -17.69 6.55
C ARG A 68 9.89 -17.65 8.07
N LEU A 69 9.89 -16.46 8.68
CA LEU A 69 9.96 -16.33 10.14
C LEU A 69 8.75 -16.93 10.86
N GLY A 70 7.60 -17.00 10.20
CA GLY A 70 6.44 -17.74 10.73
C GLY A 70 6.72 -19.25 10.81
N LYS A 71 7.37 -19.81 9.79
CA LYS A 71 7.69 -21.26 9.71
C LYS A 71 8.70 -21.69 10.77
N GLU A 72 9.72 -20.88 11.04
CA GLU A 72 10.78 -21.22 12.00
C GLU A 72 10.24 -21.37 13.43
N ARG A 73 9.20 -20.61 13.79
CA ARG A 73 8.59 -20.68 15.13
C ARG A 73 7.82 -21.97 15.37
N LEU A 74 7.33 -22.62 14.31
CA LEU A 74 6.55 -23.85 14.40
C LEU A 74 7.41 -25.12 14.57
N GLY A 75 8.68 -24.97 14.98
CA GLY A 75 9.52 -26.09 15.39
C GLY A 75 10.12 -26.91 14.24
N GLY A 76 10.27 -26.33 13.05
CA GLY A 76 11.16 -26.87 12.00
C GLY A 76 10.83 -28.29 11.52
N HIS A 77 9.61 -28.80 11.71
CA HIS A 77 9.17 -29.99 11.01
C HIS A 77 9.21 -29.69 9.51
N ARG A 78 10.11 -30.38 8.80
CA ARG A 78 10.42 -30.19 7.38
C ARG A 78 9.12 -30.08 6.59
N TYR A 79 8.79 -28.85 6.20
CA TYR A 79 7.86 -28.62 5.10
C TYR A 79 8.54 -29.17 3.85
N GLN A 80 8.10 -30.34 3.39
CA GLN A 80 8.36 -30.72 2.01
C GLN A 80 7.51 -29.79 1.14
N MET A 81 8.18 -29.09 0.24
CA MET A 81 7.53 -28.43 -0.88
C MET A 81 6.88 -29.54 -1.72
N SER A 82 5.60 -29.80 -1.47
CA SER A 82 4.76 -30.52 -2.42
C SER A 82 4.80 -29.76 -3.74
N SER A 83 5.02 -30.47 -4.84
CA SER A 83 4.94 -29.91 -6.20
C SER A 83 3.54 -29.36 -6.51
N ASP A 84 2.51 -29.85 -5.81
CA ASP A 84 1.20 -29.22 -5.77
C ASP A 84 1.29 -28.01 -4.84
N HIS A 85 1.18 -26.82 -5.43
CA HIS A 85 1.32 -25.50 -4.80
C HIS A 85 0.34 -25.23 -3.63
N THR A 86 -0.51 -26.19 -3.26
CA THR A 86 -1.32 -26.17 -2.04
C THR A 86 -0.47 -26.49 -0.82
N ILE A 87 0.45 -25.59 -0.49
CA ILE A 87 1.02 -25.53 0.85
C ILE A 87 -0.13 -25.06 1.75
N THR A 88 -0.83 -25.98 2.43
CA THR A 88 -1.64 -25.61 3.60
C THR A 88 -0.66 -25.17 4.68
N LYS A 89 -0.19 -23.92 4.57
CA LYS A 89 0.67 -23.28 5.56
C LYS A 89 -0.15 -23.25 6.84
N ARG A 90 0.22 -24.10 7.78
CA ARG A 90 -0.33 -24.06 9.14
C ARG A 90 0.18 -22.75 9.76
N LEU A 91 -0.56 -21.67 9.58
CA LEU A 91 -0.30 -20.40 10.21
C LEU A 91 -0.70 -20.49 11.68
N ASP A 92 0.19 -20.10 12.60
CA ASP A 92 -0.21 -19.90 14.00
C ASP A 92 -0.89 -18.53 14.12
N ILE A 93 -2.17 -18.50 13.72
CA ILE A 93 -3.01 -17.30 13.72
C ILE A 93 -2.98 -16.64 15.10
N LYS A 94 -3.09 -17.43 16.17
CA LYS A 94 -3.12 -16.92 17.55
C LYS A 94 -1.80 -16.23 17.91
N SER A 95 -0.67 -16.86 17.61
CA SER A 95 0.66 -16.25 17.85
C SER A 95 0.85 -14.98 17.04
N ASP A 96 0.43 -14.96 15.77
CA ASP A 96 0.59 -13.79 14.91
C ASP A 96 -0.31 -12.61 15.32
N LEU A 97 -1.55 -12.88 15.73
CA LEU A 97 -2.42 -11.87 16.34
C LEU A 97 -1.77 -11.27 17.59
N GLN A 98 -1.27 -12.11 18.52
CA GLN A 98 -0.62 -11.64 19.74
C GLN A 98 0.63 -10.80 19.48
N LEU A 99 1.47 -11.19 18.53
CA LEU A 99 2.68 -10.45 18.17
C LEU A 99 2.33 -9.13 17.50
N LEU A 100 1.29 -9.11 16.67
CA LEU A 100 0.79 -7.87 16.07
C LEU A 100 0.30 -6.90 17.15
N THR A 101 -0.40 -7.38 18.17
CA THR A 101 -0.83 -6.56 19.32
C THR A 101 0.35 -5.85 19.99
N ILE A 102 1.45 -6.57 20.23
CA ILE A 102 2.68 -6.02 20.82
C ILE A 102 3.31 -4.96 19.88
N GLY A 103 3.38 -5.27 18.58
CA GLY A 103 3.91 -4.36 17.56
C GLY A 103 3.10 -3.07 17.45
N LEU A 104 1.78 -3.17 17.41
CA LEU A 104 0.88 -2.02 17.31
C LEU A 104 0.92 -1.13 18.54
N LYS A 105 1.03 -1.72 19.74
CA LYS A 105 1.21 -0.94 20.97
C LYS A 105 2.47 -0.07 20.88
N LYS A 106 3.60 -0.69 20.52
CA LYS A 106 4.88 0.01 20.36
C LYS A 106 4.81 1.13 19.33
N VAL A 107 4.25 0.86 18.15
CA VAL A 107 4.12 1.88 17.08
C VAL A 107 3.16 2.99 17.49
N GLY A 108 2.05 2.65 18.15
CA GLY A 108 1.09 3.63 18.68
C GLY A 108 1.74 4.58 19.68
N ASP A 109 2.57 4.05 20.58
CA ASP A 109 3.34 4.86 21.54
C ASP A 109 4.37 5.75 20.83
N GLU A 110 5.13 5.20 19.87
CA GLU A 110 6.13 5.96 19.07
C GLU A 110 5.50 7.11 18.26
N LEU A 111 4.26 6.95 17.81
CA LEU A 111 3.54 7.95 17.01
C LEU A 111 2.66 8.89 17.84
N GLY A 112 2.56 8.72 19.16
CA GLY A 112 1.61 9.46 19.99
C GLY A 112 0.14 9.14 19.69
N LYS A 113 -0.14 7.97 19.10
CA LYS A 113 -1.46 7.49 18.67
C LYS A 113 -1.98 6.36 19.56
N ARG A 114 -1.85 6.51 20.88
CA ARG A 114 -2.15 5.45 21.85
C ARG A 114 -3.62 4.99 21.80
N SER A 115 -4.58 5.92 21.79
CA SER A 115 -6.01 5.57 21.75
C SER A 115 -6.39 4.81 20.47
N GLU A 116 -5.82 5.20 19.33
CA GLU A 116 -6.01 4.50 18.06
C GLU A 116 -5.40 3.09 18.09
N SER A 117 -4.25 2.94 18.75
CA SER A 117 -3.61 1.63 18.96
C SER A 117 -4.44 0.72 19.86
N GLU A 118 -5.01 1.25 20.95
CA GLU A 118 -5.90 0.52 21.85
C GLU A 118 -7.14 -0.01 21.11
N ILE A 119 -7.75 0.78 20.21
CA ILE A 119 -8.88 0.35 19.37
C ILE A 119 -8.48 -0.80 18.44
N LEU A 120 -7.33 -0.70 17.78
CA LEU A 120 -6.81 -1.76 16.90
C LEU A 120 -6.52 -3.04 17.68
N ILE A 121 -5.90 -2.90 18.86
CA ILE A 121 -5.56 -4.01 19.77
C ILE A 121 -6.82 -4.72 20.25
N GLU A 122 -7.84 -3.99 20.69
CA GLU A 122 -9.12 -4.58 21.11
C GLU A 122 -9.77 -5.33 19.95
N SER A 123 -9.72 -4.76 18.75
CA SER A 123 -10.25 -5.39 17.54
C SER A 123 -9.51 -6.70 17.21
N LEU A 124 -8.19 -6.75 17.37
CA LEU A 124 -7.39 -7.98 17.20
C LEU A 124 -7.71 -9.04 18.27
N PHE A 125 -7.91 -8.62 19.53
CA PHE A 125 -8.27 -9.54 20.61
C PHE A 125 -9.61 -10.24 20.34
N LYS A 126 -10.56 -9.57 19.71
CA LYS A 126 -11.85 -10.16 19.29
C LYS A 126 -11.71 -11.24 18.21
N LEU A 127 -10.59 -11.26 17.47
CA LEU A 127 -10.31 -12.29 16.47
C LEU A 127 -9.65 -13.54 17.07
N ILE A 128 -9.20 -13.48 18.33
CA ILE A 128 -8.61 -14.63 18.99
C ILE A 128 -9.71 -15.66 19.24
N ASP A 129 -9.43 -16.91 18.88
CA ASP A 129 -10.33 -18.06 19.01
C ASP A 129 -11.54 -18.05 18.05
N LEU A 130 -11.59 -17.12 17.07
CA LEU A 130 -12.51 -17.19 15.93
C LEU A 130 -12.04 -18.20 14.87
N SER A 131 -12.94 -18.56 13.95
CA SER A 131 -12.60 -19.39 12.79
C SER A 131 -11.64 -18.66 11.83
N SER A 132 -10.96 -19.43 10.97
CA SER A 132 -10.05 -18.88 9.97
C SER A 132 -10.69 -17.83 9.07
N ASP A 133 -11.91 -18.09 8.60
CA ASP A 133 -12.67 -17.17 7.73
C ASP A 133 -12.99 -15.85 8.48
N GLU A 134 -13.48 -15.93 9.71
CA GLU A 134 -13.74 -14.74 10.54
C GLU A 134 -12.46 -13.93 10.84
N VAL A 135 -11.33 -14.61 11.03
CA VAL A 135 -10.03 -13.95 11.17
C VAL A 135 -9.62 -13.25 9.88
N CYS A 136 -9.81 -13.89 8.72
CA CYS A 136 -9.54 -13.29 7.41
C CYS A 136 -10.35 -11.99 7.23
N GLN A 137 -11.66 -12.07 7.46
CA GLN A 137 -12.56 -10.91 7.39
C GLN A 137 -12.13 -9.80 8.35
N GLY A 138 -11.79 -10.15 9.59
CA GLY A 138 -11.27 -9.22 10.58
C GLY A 138 -9.97 -8.54 10.16
N CYS A 139 -9.04 -9.27 9.56
CA CYS A 139 -7.77 -8.73 9.07
C CYS A 139 -7.96 -7.78 7.87
N LEU A 140 -8.82 -8.16 6.92
CA LEU A 140 -9.18 -7.31 5.78
C LEU A 140 -9.86 -6.02 6.24
N ARG A 141 -10.78 -6.13 7.22
CA ARG A 141 -11.40 -4.98 7.86
C ARG A 141 -10.36 -4.07 8.50
N LEU A 142 -9.46 -4.59 9.32
CA LEU A 142 -8.38 -3.82 9.95
C LEU A 142 -7.47 -3.12 8.92
N TYR A 143 -7.20 -3.77 7.78
CA TYR A 143 -6.44 -3.17 6.69
C TYR A 143 -7.21 -2.05 5.96
N SER A 144 -8.53 -2.13 5.88
CA SER A 144 -9.35 -1.07 5.27
C SER A 144 -9.55 0.16 6.17
N MET A 145 -9.34 0.01 7.49
CA MET A 145 -9.57 1.09 8.44
C MET A 145 -8.60 2.26 8.20
N GLU A 146 -9.11 3.48 8.33
CA GLU A 146 -8.31 4.72 8.27
C GLU A 146 -7.45 4.88 9.54
N THR A 147 -6.46 3.99 9.71
CA THR A 147 -5.57 3.98 10.86
C THR A 147 -4.10 4.08 10.50
N PHE A 148 -3.24 4.26 11.50
CA PHE A 148 -1.78 4.23 11.34
C PHE A 148 -1.24 2.83 11.00
N LEU A 149 -2.03 1.78 10.86
CA LEU A 149 -1.52 0.46 10.51
C LEU A 149 -1.08 0.38 9.04
N CYS A 150 -1.95 0.80 8.12
CA CYS A 150 -1.85 0.43 6.71
C CYS A 150 -0.78 1.23 5.95
N SER A 151 -0.67 2.52 6.23
CA SER A 151 0.32 3.38 5.58
C SER A 151 1.77 2.98 5.95
N PRO A 152 2.12 2.88 7.25
CA PRO A 152 3.41 2.34 7.69
C PRO A 152 3.69 0.90 7.26
N LEU A 153 2.71 0.00 7.27
CA LEU A 153 2.84 -1.36 6.75
C LEU A 153 3.32 -1.35 5.29
N ASN A 154 2.61 -0.63 4.42
CA ASN A 154 2.97 -0.56 3.01
C ASN A 154 4.27 0.21 2.79
N GLN A 155 4.62 1.16 3.66
CA GLN A 155 5.92 1.83 3.62
C GLN A 155 7.05 0.87 3.99
N PHE A 156 6.87 0.03 5.02
CA PHE A 156 7.80 -1.02 5.43
C PHE A 156 8.09 -1.98 4.28
N LEU A 157 7.04 -2.47 3.61
CA LEU A 157 7.14 -3.40 2.49
C LEU A 157 7.92 -2.78 1.33
N ARG A 158 7.59 -1.54 0.96
CA ARG A 158 8.26 -0.81 -0.11
C ARG A 158 9.73 -0.55 0.17
N LYS A 159 10.03 -0.02 1.36
CA LYS A 159 11.41 0.28 1.73
C LYS A 159 12.26 -0.98 1.96
N GLY A 160 11.64 -2.17 2.04
CA GLY A 160 12.31 -3.39 2.44
C GLY A 160 12.93 -3.28 3.83
N ASP A 161 12.27 -2.56 4.75
CA ASP A 161 12.84 -2.21 6.06
C ASP A 161 12.80 -3.41 7.01
N ARG A 162 13.87 -4.22 6.98
CA ARG A 162 14.00 -5.42 7.82
C ARG A 162 13.87 -5.15 9.32
N SER A 163 14.17 -3.93 9.79
CA SER A 163 14.05 -3.58 11.21
C SER A 163 12.61 -3.63 11.72
N LYS A 164 11.63 -3.51 10.82
CA LYS A 164 10.19 -3.49 11.13
C LYS A 164 9.51 -4.86 10.94
N ILE A 165 10.23 -5.91 10.53
CA ILE A 165 9.66 -7.26 10.33
C ILE A 165 9.02 -7.80 11.61
N LYS A 166 9.63 -7.59 12.78
CA LYS A 166 9.07 -8.07 14.06
C LYS A 166 7.74 -7.40 14.41
N ILE A 167 7.48 -6.20 13.85
CA ILE A 167 6.29 -5.39 14.10
C ILE A 167 5.21 -5.73 13.06
N TYR A 168 5.51 -5.58 11.77
CA TYR A 168 4.52 -5.71 10.70
C TYR A 168 4.47 -7.09 10.05
N GLY A 169 5.53 -7.90 10.18
CA GLY A 169 5.59 -9.24 9.59
C GLY A 169 4.45 -10.17 10.01
N PRO A 170 3.98 -10.19 11.27
CA PRO A 170 2.76 -10.91 11.64
C PRO A 170 1.54 -10.50 10.82
N PHE A 171 1.32 -9.21 10.60
CA PHE A 171 0.18 -8.76 9.81
C PHE A 171 0.32 -9.07 8.32
N VAL A 172 1.54 -8.99 7.76
CA VAL A 172 1.81 -9.44 6.38
C VAL A 172 1.45 -10.92 6.23
N ARG A 173 1.83 -11.78 7.19
CA ARG A 173 1.48 -13.21 7.15
C ARG A 173 -0.03 -13.44 7.22
N LEU A 174 -0.72 -12.74 8.13
CA LEU A 174 -2.19 -12.81 8.26
C LEU A 174 -2.89 -12.36 6.98
N LEU A 175 -2.46 -11.25 6.36
CA LEU A 175 -3.03 -10.80 5.09
C LEU A 175 -2.76 -11.79 3.96
N CYS A 176 -1.52 -12.29 3.82
CA CYS A 176 -1.22 -13.32 2.82
C CYS A 176 -2.05 -14.58 3.02
N PHE A 177 -2.32 -14.97 4.27
CA PHE A 177 -3.20 -16.08 4.58
C PHE A 177 -4.64 -15.84 4.11
N CYS A 178 -5.14 -14.59 4.16
CA CYS A 178 -6.46 -14.25 3.63
C CYS A 178 -6.57 -14.53 2.12
N PHE A 179 -5.50 -14.31 1.35
CA PHE A 179 -5.50 -14.62 -0.10
C PHE A 179 -5.50 -16.12 -0.40
N ASP A 180 -5.13 -16.96 0.56
CA ASP A 180 -5.16 -18.41 0.43
C ASP A 180 -6.51 -19.00 0.92
N ASP A 181 -7.45 -18.17 1.40
CA ASP A 181 -8.75 -18.61 1.93
C ASP A 181 -9.73 -18.94 0.78
N PRO A 182 -10.35 -20.13 0.77
CA PRO A 182 -11.28 -20.53 -0.28
C PRO A 182 -12.58 -19.71 -0.33
N SER A 183 -12.94 -18.99 0.74
CA SER A 183 -14.08 -18.07 0.74
C SER A 183 -13.81 -16.80 -0.06
N ILE A 184 -12.53 -16.48 -0.28
CA ILE A 184 -12.10 -15.31 -1.02
C ILE A 184 -12.08 -15.63 -2.51
N VAL A 185 -13.04 -15.05 -3.23
CA VAL A 185 -13.14 -15.19 -4.68
C VAL A 185 -12.16 -14.25 -5.35
N GLU A 186 -11.16 -14.82 -6.01
CA GLU A 186 -10.30 -14.09 -6.94
C GLU A 186 -11.07 -13.75 -8.21
N VAL A 187 -11.07 -12.48 -8.58
CA VAL A 187 -11.81 -11.98 -9.73
C VAL A 187 -10.84 -11.48 -10.80
N HIS A 188 -10.90 -12.12 -11.97
CA HIS A 188 -10.06 -11.83 -13.12
C HIS A 188 -10.82 -11.08 -14.21
N GLY A 189 -10.09 -10.33 -15.05
CA GLY A 189 -10.65 -9.67 -16.23
C GLY A 189 -11.53 -8.45 -15.93
N ILE A 190 -11.55 -7.98 -14.68
CA ILE A 190 -12.29 -6.77 -14.29
C ILE A 190 -11.31 -5.60 -14.11
N PRO A 191 -11.60 -4.43 -14.71
CA PRO A 191 -10.80 -3.24 -14.46
C PRO A 191 -11.01 -2.74 -13.02
N VAL A 192 -9.91 -2.46 -12.34
CA VAL A 192 -9.87 -1.91 -10.99
C VAL A 192 -9.23 -0.53 -10.98
N TYR A 193 -9.61 0.31 -10.02
CA TYR A 193 -9.25 1.73 -10.03
C TYR A 193 -8.53 2.19 -8.77
N ARG A 194 -7.49 2.99 -8.94
CA ARG A 194 -6.80 3.62 -7.83
C ARG A 194 -6.58 5.10 -8.08
N GLY A 195 -6.97 5.92 -7.11
CA GLY A 195 -6.66 7.35 -7.07
C GLY A 195 -5.31 7.59 -6.43
N MET A 196 -4.44 8.40 -7.05
CA MET A 196 -3.12 8.74 -6.50
C MET A 196 -2.71 10.17 -6.82
N ASN A 197 -1.99 10.80 -5.91
CA ASN A 197 -1.33 12.08 -6.16
C ASN A 197 0.09 11.81 -6.67
N LEU A 198 0.36 12.14 -7.92
CA LEU A 198 1.69 12.00 -8.52
C LEU A 198 2.27 13.37 -8.82
N SER A 199 3.60 13.50 -8.70
CA SER A 199 4.31 14.67 -9.21
C SER A 199 4.58 14.53 -10.71
N LEU A 200 4.80 15.64 -11.41
CA LEU A 200 5.15 15.64 -12.84
C LEU A 200 6.32 14.69 -13.18
N PRO A 201 7.44 14.65 -12.43
CA PRO A 201 8.51 13.68 -12.68
C PRO A 201 8.07 12.22 -12.60
N MET A 202 7.02 11.92 -11.82
CA MET A 202 6.49 10.56 -11.68
C MET A 202 5.61 10.20 -12.85
N ILE A 203 4.76 11.12 -13.28
CA ILE A 203 3.96 10.98 -14.49
C ILE A 203 4.87 10.74 -15.69
N ASP A 204 5.96 11.49 -15.80
CA ASP A 204 6.94 11.30 -16.87
C ASP A 204 7.63 9.93 -16.79
N ALA A 205 7.93 9.43 -15.59
CA ALA A 205 8.44 8.06 -15.44
C ALA A 205 7.45 7.01 -15.95
N TYR A 206 6.13 7.19 -15.73
CA TYR A 206 5.11 6.31 -16.31
C TYR A 206 5.01 6.46 -17.84
N LYS A 207 5.18 7.67 -18.38
CA LYS A 207 5.23 7.87 -19.85
C LYS A 207 6.43 7.15 -20.47
N GLU A 208 7.61 7.20 -19.84
CA GLU A 208 8.77 6.45 -20.30
C GLU A 208 8.57 4.94 -20.16
N ALA A 209 7.99 4.49 -19.04
CA ALA A 209 7.65 3.09 -18.84
C ALA A 209 6.68 2.57 -19.91
N ALA A 210 5.71 3.36 -20.34
CA ALA A 210 4.75 2.99 -21.40
C ALA A 210 5.41 2.81 -22.78
N LYS A 211 6.59 3.41 -23.01
CA LYS A 211 7.40 3.18 -24.23
C LYS A 211 8.19 1.88 -24.15
N SER A 212 8.30 1.30 -22.97
CA SER A 212 9.02 0.06 -22.71
C SER A 212 8.03 -1.09 -22.48
N SER A 213 8.41 -2.33 -22.81
CA SER A 213 7.66 -3.52 -22.41
C SER A 213 8.12 -4.06 -21.06
N ILE A 214 8.68 -3.20 -20.20
CA ILE A 214 9.21 -3.60 -18.89
C ILE A 214 8.04 -3.88 -17.95
N SER A 215 8.09 -5.06 -17.31
CA SER A 215 7.19 -5.41 -16.21
C SER A 215 7.72 -4.83 -14.90
N TYR A 216 6.83 -4.26 -14.11
CA TYR A 216 7.07 -3.73 -12.78
C TYR A 216 6.29 -4.54 -11.76
N ARG A 217 6.69 -4.46 -10.49
CA ARG A 217 6.03 -5.19 -9.40
C ARG A 217 5.68 -4.30 -8.22
N TRP A 218 4.45 -4.39 -7.71
CA TRP A 218 4.08 -3.75 -6.45
C TRP A 218 4.64 -4.53 -5.26
N THR A 219 5.47 -3.87 -4.45
CA THR A 219 6.05 -4.49 -3.25
C THR A 219 5.11 -4.48 -2.03
N GLY A 220 4.19 -3.50 -1.98
CA GLY A 220 3.14 -3.40 -0.97
C GLY A 220 1.81 -3.98 -1.44
N PHE A 221 0.84 -4.07 -0.52
CA PHE A 221 -0.54 -4.31 -0.88
C PHE A 221 -1.12 -3.05 -1.53
N SER A 222 -2.03 -3.22 -2.50
CA SER A 222 -2.67 -2.09 -3.18
C SER A 222 -4.18 -2.15 -2.98
N SER A 223 -4.73 -1.12 -2.33
CA SER A 223 -6.17 -0.91 -2.27
C SER A 223 -6.63 -0.21 -3.55
N THR A 224 -7.65 -0.78 -4.19
CA THR A 224 -8.31 -0.31 -5.41
C THR A 224 -9.82 -0.28 -5.19
N LYS A 225 -10.55 0.33 -6.12
CA LYS A 225 -12.01 0.22 -6.25
C LYS A 225 -12.34 -0.78 -7.35
N LYS A 226 -13.39 -1.57 -7.16
CA LYS A 226 -13.95 -2.67 -7.98
C LYS A 226 -13.23 -4.02 -7.94
N LYS A 227 -14.07 -5.07 -8.05
CA LYS A 227 -13.96 -6.53 -7.81
C LYS A 227 -12.69 -7.26 -8.32
N ALA A 228 -11.72 -7.55 -7.44
CA ALA A 228 -10.63 -8.54 -7.58
C ALA A 228 -10.62 -9.47 -6.35
N ILE A 229 -10.74 -8.90 -5.14
CA ILE A 229 -11.24 -9.55 -3.92
C ILE A 229 -12.22 -8.55 -3.33
N ASP A 230 -13.50 -8.83 -3.43
CA ASP A 230 -14.53 -7.94 -2.92
C ASP A 230 -14.47 -7.94 -1.39
N ILE A 231 -13.86 -6.90 -0.83
CA ILE A 231 -13.85 -6.71 0.63
C ILE A 231 -14.96 -5.75 1.06
N SER A 232 -15.92 -5.41 0.20
CA SER A 232 -16.97 -4.44 0.54
C SER A 232 -17.74 -4.85 1.80
N ASP A 233 -18.14 -6.12 1.92
CA ASP A 233 -18.85 -6.65 3.08
C ASP A 233 -18.04 -6.55 4.39
N TYR A 234 -16.72 -6.46 4.29
CA TYR A 234 -15.79 -6.43 5.43
C TYR A 234 -15.14 -5.06 5.65
N SER A 235 -15.18 -4.18 4.65
CA SER A 235 -14.57 -2.86 4.69
C SER A 235 -15.34 -1.96 5.64
N GLN A 236 -14.64 -1.01 6.26
CA GLN A 236 -15.33 0.08 6.97
C GLN A 236 -16.17 0.96 6.01
N PHE A 237 -15.93 0.85 4.70
CA PHE A 237 -16.58 1.63 3.65
C PHE A 237 -17.16 0.71 2.56
N PRO A 238 -18.21 -0.07 2.85
CA PRO A 238 -18.78 -1.05 1.93
C PRO A 238 -19.17 -0.47 0.57
N GLN A 239 -19.66 0.78 0.55
CA GLN A 239 -20.06 1.50 -0.65
C GLN A 239 -18.91 1.82 -1.63
N GLU A 240 -17.66 1.60 -1.23
CA GLU A 240 -16.51 1.91 -2.08
C GLU A 240 -16.12 0.77 -3.02
N GLU A 241 -16.77 -0.39 -2.88
CA GLU A 241 -16.45 -1.60 -3.64
C GLU A 241 -14.94 -1.87 -3.58
N GLU A 242 -14.37 -1.74 -2.38
CA GLU A 242 -12.93 -1.82 -2.18
C GLU A 242 -12.41 -3.21 -2.53
N VAL A 243 -11.22 -3.21 -3.12
CA VAL A 243 -10.53 -4.40 -3.56
C VAL A 243 -9.09 -4.35 -3.20
N LEU A 244 -8.60 -5.46 -2.65
CA LEU A 244 -7.23 -5.57 -2.21
C LEU A 244 -6.43 -6.44 -3.18
N LEU A 245 -5.41 -5.83 -3.76
CA LEU A 245 -4.41 -6.51 -4.57
C LEU A 245 -3.26 -6.98 -3.67
N LYS A 246 -2.89 -8.25 -3.83
CA LYS A 246 -1.78 -8.91 -3.12
C LYS A 246 -0.43 -8.24 -3.41
N THR A 247 0.48 -8.36 -2.45
CA THR A 247 1.89 -8.00 -2.66
C THR A 247 2.54 -8.84 -3.76
N GLY A 248 3.43 -8.22 -4.53
CA GLY A 248 4.18 -8.89 -5.58
C GLY A 248 3.45 -9.03 -6.91
N ILE A 249 2.27 -8.42 -7.06
CA ILE A 249 1.57 -8.35 -8.34
C ILE A 249 2.41 -7.59 -9.36
N GLU A 250 2.50 -8.17 -10.55
CA GLU A 250 3.22 -7.60 -11.68
C GLU A 250 2.29 -6.78 -12.57
N PHE A 251 2.84 -5.77 -13.24
CA PHE A 251 2.11 -5.00 -14.22
C PHE A 251 3.03 -4.35 -15.25
N THR A 252 2.50 -4.08 -16.44
CA THR A 252 3.13 -3.21 -17.45
C THR A 252 2.32 -1.94 -17.61
N VAL A 253 2.98 -0.84 -17.96
CA VAL A 253 2.28 0.41 -18.28
C VAL A 253 1.89 0.38 -19.75
N GLU A 254 0.60 0.45 -20.05
CA GLU A 254 0.11 0.42 -21.43
C GLU A 254 0.14 1.82 -22.06
N ASN A 255 -0.42 2.81 -21.36
CA ASN A 255 -0.41 4.20 -21.82
C ASN A 255 -0.64 5.19 -20.68
N VAL A 256 -0.28 6.45 -20.94
CA VAL A 256 -0.49 7.59 -20.04
C VAL A 256 -1.12 8.73 -20.84
N ASN A 257 -2.37 9.05 -20.55
CA ASN A 257 -3.13 10.11 -21.21
C ASN A 257 -3.45 11.25 -20.25
N TYR A 258 -3.61 12.47 -20.74
CA TYR A 258 -4.15 13.59 -19.96
C TYR A 258 -5.56 13.90 -20.45
N ASP A 259 -6.50 14.05 -19.52
CA ASP A 259 -7.87 14.50 -19.79
C ASP A 259 -7.96 15.97 -19.43
N ASP A 260 -8.00 16.82 -20.47
CA ASP A 260 -8.10 18.27 -20.34
C ASP A 260 -9.39 18.75 -19.66
N THR A 261 -10.46 17.98 -19.74
CA THR A 261 -11.76 18.33 -19.14
C THR A 261 -11.70 18.11 -17.64
N LYS A 262 -11.16 16.98 -17.22
CA LYS A 262 -11.07 16.61 -15.80
C LYS A 262 -9.82 17.13 -15.12
N LYS A 263 -8.85 17.63 -15.89
CA LYS A 263 -7.51 18.02 -15.44
C LYS A 263 -6.83 16.89 -14.68
N LYS A 264 -6.81 15.70 -15.29
CA LYS A 264 -6.28 14.47 -14.68
C LYS A 264 -5.46 13.65 -15.65
N HIS A 265 -4.45 12.98 -15.12
CA HIS A 265 -3.74 11.94 -15.85
C HIS A 265 -4.43 10.59 -15.67
N TYR A 266 -4.56 9.85 -16.77
CA TYR A 266 -5.02 8.48 -16.80
C TYR A 266 -3.85 7.57 -17.12
N ILE A 267 -3.52 6.66 -16.20
CA ILE A 267 -2.43 5.70 -16.36
C ILE A 267 -3.05 4.32 -16.46
N ASN A 268 -2.98 3.70 -17.63
CA ASN A 268 -3.53 2.38 -17.87
C ASN A 268 -2.45 1.32 -17.67
N LEU A 269 -2.75 0.35 -16.82
CA LEU A 269 -1.83 -0.72 -16.42
C LEU A 269 -2.44 -2.07 -16.81
N ASN A 270 -1.63 -2.95 -17.40
CA ASN A 270 -1.98 -4.36 -17.55
C ASN A 270 -1.42 -5.12 -16.37
N VAL A 271 -2.30 -5.63 -15.50
CA VAL A 271 -1.95 -6.29 -14.25
C VAL A 271 -1.98 -7.81 -14.43
N TYR A 272 -0.94 -8.49 -13.98
CA TYR A 272 -0.80 -9.95 -14.01
C TYR A 272 -0.92 -10.46 -12.56
N VAL A 273 -2.05 -11.10 -12.27
CA VAL A 273 -2.36 -11.68 -10.94
C VAL A 273 -2.05 -13.18 -10.96
#